data_AF-A0A060C4S1-F1
#
_entry.id   AF-A0A060C4S1-F1
#
_cell.length_a   1.000
_cell.length_b   1.000
_cell.length_c   1.000
_cell.angle_alpha   90.00
_cell.angle_beta   90.00
_cell.angle_gamma   90.00
#
_symmetry.space_group_name_H-M   'P 1'
#
loop_
_entity.id
_entity.type
_entity.pdbx_description
1 polymer ?
#
loop_
_entity_poly.entity_id
_entity_poly.type
_entity_poly.pdbx_seq_one_letter_code
_entity_poly.pdbx_strand_id
1 'polypeptide(L)'
;MPGVPAGKGSCGSIRRADDARNGPGPHAANDTAYIETAIDRLVAAGCVDPARVYVTGLSGGGRMASWLGCVAADRIAAIAPVVGLRAGNPSHEDERRPDPATCRPSRAMPVLAFAGDHDTTNPIDGGGAGYWRYSMHAAEQRWAALDHCTAAPTTHWVKPGIY
;
A
#
# COMPACT_ATOMS: atom_id res chain seq x y z
N MET A 1 -16.71 25.54 -17.60
CA MET A 1 -16.09 25.89 -16.30
C MET A 1 -14.58 25.75 -16.47
N PRO A 2 -13.83 26.85 -16.66
CA PRO A 2 -12.38 26.79 -16.92
C PRO A 2 -11.60 26.42 -15.64
N GLY A 3 -10.54 25.62 -15.83
CA GLY A 3 -9.79 24.93 -14.79
C GLY A 3 -8.89 25.81 -13.93
N VAL A 4 -8.64 25.32 -12.71
CA VAL A 4 -7.69 25.88 -11.74
C VAL A 4 -6.28 25.36 -12.07
N PRO A 5 -5.25 26.22 -12.20
CA PRO A 5 -3.88 25.77 -12.41
C PRO A 5 -3.25 25.35 -11.08
N ALA A 6 -2.95 24.06 -10.92
CA ALA A 6 -2.14 23.56 -9.81
C ALA A 6 -0.66 23.63 -10.19
N GLY A 7 0.12 24.36 -9.39
CA GLY A 7 1.54 24.61 -9.55
C GLY A 7 2.43 23.37 -9.47
N LYS A 8 3.70 23.58 -9.78
CA LYS A 8 4.76 22.58 -9.92
C LYS A 8 4.89 21.70 -8.67
N GLY A 9 4.29 20.52 -8.73
CA GLY A 9 4.52 19.40 -7.83
C GLY A 9 4.13 18.13 -8.55
N SER A 10 5.05 17.18 -8.72
CA SER A 10 4.73 15.88 -9.32
C SER A 10 3.80 15.12 -8.38
N CYS A 11 2.54 14.99 -8.78
CA CYS A 11 1.49 14.26 -8.08
C CYS A 11 1.68 12.76 -8.38
N GLY A 12 2.12 11.98 -7.40
CA GLY A 12 2.45 10.57 -7.59
C GLY A 12 1.19 9.73 -7.83
N SER A 13 0.99 9.24 -9.05
CA SER A 13 0.06 8.15 -9.32
C SER A 13 0.63 6.84 -8.81
N ILE A 14 -0.23 5.95 -8.34
CA ILE A 14 0.13 4.55 -8.15
C ILE A 14 0.59 3.99 -9.48
N ARG A 15 1.80 3.42 -9.50
CA ARG A 15 2.24 2.60 -10.63
C ARG A 15 1.21 1.49 -10.78
N ARG A 16 0.58 1.37 -11.96
CA ARG A 16 0.12 0.05 -12.41
C ARG A 16 1.30 -0.87 -12.23
N ALA A 17 1.13 -1.88 -11.40
CA ALA A 17 2.21 -2.76 -10.98
C ALA A 17 2.95 -3.30 -12.23
N ASP A 18 2.20 -3.51 -13.30
CA ASP A 18 2.54 -3.97 -14.63
C ASP A 18 3.57 -3.10 -15.40
N ASP A 19 3.79 -1.82 -15.03
CA ASP A 19 4.59 -0.89 -15.83
C ASP A 19 5.64 -0.09 -15.02
N ALA A 20 6.48 -0.80 -14.25
CA ALA A 20 7.60 -0.17 -13.54
C ALA A 20 8.64 0.51 -14.46
N ARG A 21 8.54 0.37 -15.79
CA ARG A 21 9.51 0.89 -16.77
C ARG A 21 9.09 2.19 -17.45
N ASN A 22 7.81 2.47 -17.61
CA ASN A 22 7.32 3.73 -18.18
C ASN A 22 6.40 4.42 -17.17
N GLY A 23 6.74 5.66 -16.79
CA GLY A 23 5.90 6.45 -15.90
C GLY A 23 4.47 6.62 -16.45
N PRO A 24 3.50 6.99 -15.59
CA PRO A 24 2.14 7.28 -16.05
C PRO A 24 2.17 8.31 -17.18
N GLY A 25 1.52 7.99 -18.29
CA GLY A 25 1.24 9.01 -19.31
C GLY A 25 0.41 10.14 -18.71
N PRO A 26 0.39 11.33 -19.33
CA PRO A 26 -0.30 12.54 -18.82
C PRO A 26 -1.83 12.39 -18.64
N HIS A 27 -2.39 11.23 -19.00
CA HIS A 27 -3.81 10.90 -18.89
C HIS A 27 -4.09 9.69 -17.98
N ALA A 28 -3.11 9.22 -17.21
CA ALA A 28 -3.32 8.12 -16.28
C ALA A 28 -4.33 8.51 -15.19
N ALA A 29 -5.24 7.59 -14.86
CA ALA A 29 -6.19 7.78 -13.78
C ALA A 29 -5.45 7.92 -12.43
N ASN A 30 -5.92 8.84 -11.59
CA ASN A 30 -5.41 9.00 -10.23
C ASN A 30 -6.38 8.33 -9.24
N ASP A 31 -6.17 7.03 -9.04
CA ASP A 31 -7.03 6.22 -8.17
C ASP A 31 -6.99 6.68 -6.70
N THR A 32 -5.86 7.22 -6.24
CA THR A 32 -5.73 7.81 -4.90
C THR A 32 -6.68 8.99 -4.72
N ALA A 33 -6.61 9.97 -5.62
CA ALA A 33 -7.47 11.15 -5.56
C ALA A 33 -8.96 10.80 -5.71
N TYR A 34 -9.27 9.80 -6.54
CA TYR A 34 -10.63 9.29 -6.66
C TYR A 34 -11.15 8.70 -5.34
N ILE A 35 -10.36 7.86 -4.66
CA ILE A 35 -10.75 7.22 -3.41
C ILE A 35 -10.86 8.25 -2.28
N GLU A 36 -9.93 9.19 -2.17
CA GLU A 36 -10.03 10.29 -1.20
C GLU A 36 -11.29 11.13 -1.41
N THR A 37 -11.61 11.46 -2.67
CA THR A 37 -12.84 12.18 -3.02
C THR A 37 -14.09 11.37 -2.67
N ALA A 38 -14.06 10.05 -2.85
CA ALA A 38 -15.16 9.17 -2.49
C ALA A 38 -15.38 9.14 -0.96
N ILE A 39 -14.29 9.05 -0.18
CA ILE A 39 -14.32 9.15 1.29
C ILE A 39 -14.96 10.47 1.71
N ASP A 40 -14.49 11.60 1.16
CA ASP A 40 -15.01 12.93 1.48
C ASP A 40 -16.51 13.06 1.23
N ARG A 41 -16.99 12.52 0.10
CA ARG A 41 -18.41 12.53 -0.24
C ARG A 41 -19.25 11.72 0.74
N LEU A 42 -18.77 10.53 1.12
CA LEU A 42 -19.49 9.67 2.07
C LEU A 42 -19.52 10.24 3.48
N VAL A 43 -18.42 10.90 3.92
CA VAL A 43 -18.35 11.61 5.19
C VAL A 43 -19.28 12.83 5.17
N ALA A 44 -19.25 13.64 4.11
CA ALA A 44 -20.12 14.81 3.97
C ALA A 44 -21.62 14.44 3.91
N ALA A 45 -21.95 13.26 3.38
CA ALA A 45 -23.31 12.73 3.39
C ALA A 45 -23.75 12.20 4.78
N GLY A 46 -22.85 12.16 5.76
CA GLY A 46 -23.14 11.64 7.11
C GLY A 46 -23.23 10.12 7.20
N CYS A 47 -22.80 9.40 6.16
CA CYS A 47 -22.87 7.93 6.11
C CYS A 47 -21.68 7.25 6.80
N VAL A 48 -20.58 7.98 7.00
CA VAL A 48 -19.29 7.44 7.44
C VAL A 48 -18.70 8.32 8.53
N ASP A 49 -18.19 7.68 9.58
CA ASP A 49 -17.35 8.32 10.58
C ASP A 49 -15.93 8.47 10.03
N PRO A 50 -15.41 9.70 9.86
CA PRO A 50 -14.09 9.92 9.27
C PRO A 50 -12.95 9.30 10.07
N ALA A 51 -13.14 9.01 11.37
CA ALA A 51 -12.15 8.32 12.19
C ALA A 51 -12.15 6.79 12.02
N ARG A 52 -13.11 6.22 11.28
CA ARG A 52 -13.32 4.77 11.13
C ARG A 52 -13.41 4.34 9.66
N VAL A 53 -12.50 4.86 8.84
CA VAL A 53 -12.34 4.45 7.44
C VAL A 53 -11.25 3.38 7.33
N TYR A 54 -11.57 2.23 6.75
CA TYR A 54 -10.65 1.10 6.61
C TYR A 54 -10.52 0.70 5.14
N VAL A 55 -9.34 0.28 4.71
CA VAL A 55 -9.10 -0.08 3.31
C VAL A 55 -8.59 -1.52 3.20
N THR A 56 -9.24 -2.31 2.35
CA THR A 56 -8.85 -3.68 2.03
C THR A 56 -8.94 -3.90 0.52
N GLY A 57 -8.34 -4.97 0.04
CA GLY A 57 -8.44 -5.40 -1.34
C GLY A 57 -7.58 -6.64 -1.59
N LEU A 58 -7.89 -7.34 -2.69
CA LEU A 58 -7.19 -8.56 -3.10
C LEU A 58 -6.21 -8.28 -4.24
N SER A 59 -5.00 -8.83 -4.15
CA SER A 59 -3.94 -8.75 -5.16
C SER A 59 -3.62 -7.29 -5.56
N GLY A 60 -4.03 -6.85 -6.75
CA GLY A 60 -3.90 -5.44 -7.17
C GLY A 60 -4.61 -4.47 -6.22
N GLY A 61 -5.79 -4.83 -5.73
CA GLY A 61 -6.50 -4.07 -4.69
C GLY A 61 -5.78 -4.09 -3.35
N GLY A 62 -5.07 -5.18 -3.01
CA GLY A 62 -4.23 -5.24 -1.81
C GLY A 62 -3.00 -4.34 -1.91
N ARG A 63 -2.41 -4.24 -3.12
CA ARG A 63 -1.34 -3.28 -3.40
C ARG A 63 -1.85 -1.84 -3.32
N MET A 64 -3.06 -1.56 -3.82
CA MET A 64 -3.73 -0.27 -3.67
C MET A 64 -3.96 0.07 -2.19
N ALA A 65 -4.46 -0.87 -1.39
CA ALA A 65 -4.65 -0.68 0.05
C ALA A 65 -3.33 -0.35 0.75
N SER A 66 -2.26 -1.08 0.42
CA SER A 66 -0.91 -0.80 0.91
C SER A 66 -0.43 0.61 0.55
N TRP A 67 -0.66 1.04 -0.70
CA TRP A 67 -0.28 2.37 -1.14
C TRP A 67 -1.06 3.47 -0.42
N LEU A 68 -2.37 3.31 -0.23
CA LEU A 68 -3.16 4.27 0.54
C LEU A 68 -2.68 4.38 1.98
N GLY A 69 -2.27 3.27 2.59
CA GLY A 69 -1.58 3.29 3.88
C GLY A 69 -0.35 4.18 3.88
N CYS A 70 0.42 4.21 2.78
CA CYS A 70 1.63 5.01 2.64
C CYS A 70 1.38 6.51 2.42
N VAL A 71 0.31 6.88 1.69
CA VAL A 71 0.12 8.26 1.20
C VAL A 71 -1.08 9.01 1.79
N ALA A 72 -2.05 8.29 2.36
CA ALA A 72 -3.31 8.83 2.87
C ALA A 72 -3.56 8.43 4.33
N ALA A 73 -2.49 8.29 5.11
CA ALA A 73 -2.55 7.82 6.49
C ALA A 73 -3.33 8.75 7.44
N ASP A 74 -3.54 10.01 7.05
CA ASP A 74 -4.39 10.98 7.75
C ASP A 74 -5.88 10.81 7.43
N ARG A 75 -6.23 9.98 6.44
CA ARG A 75 -7.60 9.77 5.95
C ARG A 75 -8.17 8.40 6.30
N ILE A 76 -7.32 7.43 6.62
CA ILE A 76 -7.72 6.05 6.91
C ILE A 76 -7.15 5.59 8.24
N ALA A 77 -7.91 4.73 8.92
CA ALA A 77 -7.63 4.24 10.26
C ALA A 77 -6.76 2.98 10.29
N ALA A 78 -6.89 2.10 9.28
CA ALA A 78 -6.06 0.92 9.10
C ALA A 78 -6.19 0.34 7.68
N ILE A 79 -5.26 -0.54 7.31
CA ILE A 79 -5.28 -1.30 6.06
C ILE A 79 -5.32 -2.80 6.32
N ALA A 80 -6.01 -3.53 5.45
CA ALA A 80 -6.07 -4.99 5.47
C ALA A 80 -5.82 -5.62 4.08
N PRO A 81 -4.59 -5.57 3.53
CA PRO A 81 -4.30 -6.09 2.20
C PRO A 81 -4.30 -7.62 2.13
N VAL A 82 -5.00 -8.19 1.15
CA VAL A 82 -5.03 -9.63 0.86
C VAL A 82 -4.15 -9.92 -0.34
N VAL A 83 -3.14 -10.79 -0.18
CA VAL A 83 -2.12 -11.16 -1.17
C VAL A 83 -1.53 -9.93 -1.89
N GLY A 84 -1.29 -8.86 -1.14
CA GLY A 84 -0.94 -7.55 -1.72
C GLY A 84 -0.17 -6.60 -0.81
N LEU A 85 0.30 -7.05 0.37
CA LEU A 85 1.02 -6.20 1.31
C LEU A 85 2.33 -5.72 0.71
N ARG A 86 2.48 -4.41 0.53
CA ARG A 86 3.72 -3.70 0.17
C ARG A 86 3.95 -2.56 1.17
N ALA A 87 5.16 -2.03 1.24
CA ALA A 87 5.52 -0.88 2.09
C ALA A 87 6.32 0.15 1.29
N GLY A 88 5.80 0.50 0.10
CA GLY A 88 6.49 1.27 -0.94
C GLY A 88 6.83 0.44 -2.18
N ASN A 89 7.38 1.10 -3.21
CA ASN A 89 7.89 0.42 -4.39
C ASN A 89 9.20 -0.33 -4.06
N PRO A 90 9.62 -1.32 -4.87
CA PRO A 90 10.99 -1.82 -4.82
C PRO A 90 12.01 -0.71 -5.06
N SER A 91 13.12 -0.72 -4.31
CA SER A 91 14.21 0.22 -4.49
C SER A 91 14.92 0.02 -5.82
N HIS A 92 15.34 1.14 -6.43
CA HIS A 92 16.17 1.13 -7.64
C HIS A 92 17.61 0.65 -7.37
N GLU A 93 18.10 0.76 -6.13
CA GLU A 93 19.44 0.32 -5.73
C GLU A 93 19.47 -1.18 -5.39
N ASP A 94 18.40 -1.67 -4.77
CA ASP A 94 18.22 -3.08 -4.41
C ASP A 94 16.73 -3.42 -4.41
N GLU A 95 16.26 -4.05 -5.49
CA GLU A 95 14.86 -4.41 -5.66
C GLU A 95 14.33 -5.38 -4.58
N ARG A 96 15.22 -6.02 -3.81
CA ARG A 96 14.85 -6.87 -2.68
C ARG A 96 14.51 -6.07 -1.43
N ARG A 97 14.59 -4.75 -1.47
CA ARG A 97 14.20 -3.85 -0.39
C ARG A 97 13.10 -2.88 -0.81
N PRO A 98 12.19 -2.51 0.12
CA PRO A 98 11.27 -1.39 -0.09
C PRO A 98 12.02 -0.06 -0.17
N ASP A 99 11.62 0.81 -1.09
CA ASP A 99 12.14 2.17 -1.24
C ASP A 99 11.54 3.12 -0.18
N PRO A 100 12.33 3.62 0.79
CA PRO A 100 11.85 4.50 1.83
C PRO A 100 11.33 5.84 1.31
N ALA A 101 11.71 6.28 0.11
CA ALA A 101 11.23 7.52 -0.49
C ALA A 101 9.77 7.42 -0.96
N THR A 102 9.26 6.19 -1.14
CA THR A 102 7.94 5.95 -1.76
C THR A 102 6.85 5.60 -0.76
N CYS A 103 7.18 5.43 0.52
CA CYS A 103 6.20 5.17 1.58
C CYS A 103 6.58 5.91 2.86
N ARG A 104 5.83 6.98 3.16
CA ARG A 104 6.07 7.92 4.25
C ARG A 104 4.73 8.36 4.86
N PRO A 105 4.02 7.45 5.56
CA PRO A 105 2.74 7.78 6.16
C PRO A 105 2.90 8.92 7.19
N SER A 106 1.88 9.79 7.27
CA SER A 106 1.87 10.93 8.19
C SER A 106 1.70 10.54 9.67
N ARG A 107 1.30 9.29 9.93
CA ARG A 107 1.13 8.67 11.25
C ARG A 107 1.33 7.16 11.16
N ALA A 108 1.51 6.50 12.30
CA ALA A 108 1.49 5.04 12.37
C ALA A 108 0.18 4.47 11.79
N MET A 109 0.30 3.40 11.01
CA MET A 109 -0.77 2.81 10.21
C MET A 109 -0.95 1.34 10.59
N PRO A 110 -1.98 1.00 11.39
CA PRO A 110 -2.28 -0.39 11.69
C PRO A 110 -2.46 -1.23 10.41
N VAL A 111 -1.80 -2.38 10.36
CA VAL A 111 -1.80 -3.29 9.21
C VAL A 111 -2.23 -4.70 9.63
N LEU A 112 -3.17 -5.29 8.90
CA LEU A 112 -3.49 -6.72 8.95
C LEU A 112 -3.33 -7.33 7.55
N ALA A 113 -2.31 -8.16 7.33
CA ALA A 113 -2.05 -8.73 6.00
C ALA A 113 -2.36 -10.22 5.93
N PHE A 114 -2.80 -10.67 4.76
CA PHE A 114 -3.03 -12.08 4.45
C PHE A 114 -2.20 -12.49 3.23
N ALA A 115 -1.56 -13.65 3.28
CA ALA A 115 -0.86 -14.25 2.14
C ALA A 115 -0.93 -15.78 2.20
N GLY A 116 -0.64 -16.43 1.08
CA GLY A 116 -0.52 -17.89 0.99
C GLY A 116 0.90 -18.28 0.58
N ASP A 117 1.45 -19.30 1.22
CA ASP A 117 2.77 -19.88 0.91
C ASP A 117 2.84 -20.48 -0.50
N HIS A 118 1.72 -20.98 -1.01
CA HIS A 118 1.59 -21.55 -2.36
C HIS A 118 1.16 -20.52 -3.42
N ASP A 119 1.15 -19.22 -3.12
CA ASP A 119 0.83 -18.19 -4.11
C ASP A 119 1.98 -18.02 -5.12
N THR A 120 1.78 -18.52 -6.34
CA THR A 120 2.77 -18.39 -7.42
C THR A 120 2.65 -17.08 -8.19
N THR A 121 1.64 -16.25 -7.91
CA THR A 121 1.45 -14.93 -8.51
C THR A 121 2.19 -13.86 -7.71
N ASN A 122 2.02 -13.89 -6.40
CA ASN A 122 2.62 -12.97 -5.44
C ASN A 122 3.39 -13.76 -4.36
N PRO A 123 4.54 -14.40 -4.71
CA PRO A 123 5.25 -15.27 -3.77
C PRO A 123 5.66 -14.53 -2.49
N ILE A 124 5.49 -15.18 -1.33
CA ILE A 124 5.87 -14.60 -0.02
C ILE A 124 7.35 -14.21 0.00
N ASP A 125 8.21 -14.99 -0.66
CA ASP A 125 9.65 -14.73 -0.74
C ASP A 125 10.03 -13.59 -1.69
N GLY A 126 9.08 -13.02 -2.44
CA GLY A 126 9.33 -12.02 -3.46
C GLY A 126 9.86 -12.65 -4.76
N GLY A 127 10.68 -11.91 -5.51
CA GLY A 127 11.27 -12.38 -6.77
C GLY A 127 10.28 -12.49 -7.94
N GLY A 128 9.04 -12.03 -7.78
CA GLY A 128 8.01 -12.04 -8.81
C GLY A 128 8.18 -10.92 -9.84
N ALA A 129 7.04 -10.43 -10.34
CA ALA A 129 6.99 -9.31 -11.29
C ALA A 129 7.70 -8.06 -10.76
N GLY A 130 7.94 -7.06 -11.63
CA GLY A 130 8.72 -5.85 -11.30
C GLY A 130 8.20 -5.06 -10.08
N TYR A 131 6.93 -5.18 -9.75
CA TYR A 131 6.28 -4.58 -8.58
C TYR A 131 6.31 -5.46 -7.32
N TRP A 132 6.76 -6.71 -7.43
CA TRP A 132 6.73 -7.76 -6.41
C TRP A 132 8.12 -8.38 -6.21
N ARG A 133 9.14 -7.53 -6.09
CA ARG A 133 10.54 -7.95 -6.04
C ARG A 133 11.01 -8.34 -4.63
N TYR A 134 10.67 -7.56 -3.62
CA TYR A 134 10.98 -7.87 -2.23
C TYR A 134 9.96 -8.83 -1.60
N SER A 135 10.36 -9.51 -0.53
CA SER A 135 9.50 -10.48 0.18
C SER A 135 8.40 -9.80 1.00
N MET A 136 7.31 -10.51 1.27
CA MET A 136 6.29 -10.08 2.23
C MET A 136 6.92 -9.75 3.58
N HIS A 137 7.89 -10.55 4.04
CA HIS A 137 8.62 -10.28 5.27
C HIS A 137 9.33 -8.92 5.26
N ALA A 138 9.95 -8.54 4.14
CA ALA A 138 10.58 -7.22 4.02
C ALA A 138 9.53 -6.07 4.12
N ALA A 139 8.31 -6.30 3.64
CA ALA A 139 7.20 -5.36 3.79
C ALA A 139 6.75 -5.24 5.25
N GLU A 140 6.59 -6.36 5.95
CA GLU A 140 6.21 -6.43 7.38
C GLU A 140 7.22 -5.70 8.27
N GLN A 141 8.52 -5.99 8.08
CA GLN A 141 9.59 -5.31 8.81
C GLN A 141 9.60 -3.81 8.57
N ARG A 142 9.29 -3.39 7.32
CA ARG A 142 9.20 -1.98 7.00
C ARG A 142 8.00 -1.32 7.67
N TRP A 143 6.82 -1.95 7.67
CA TRP A 143 5.66 -1.43 8.39
C TRP A 143 5.92 -1.34 9.89
N ALA A 144 6.51 -2.36 10.50
CA ALA A 144 6.93 -2.32 11.90
C ALA A 144 7.87 -1.14 12.19
N ALA A 145 8.83 -0.87 11.30
CA ALA A 145 9.72 0.28 11.43
C ALA A 145 9.00 1.63 11.25
N LEU A 146 8.05 1.73 10.30
CA LEU A 146 7.23 2.93 10.08
C LEU A 146 6.32 3.22 11.28
N ASP A 147 5.85 2.18 11.97
CA ASP A 147 5.00 2.27 13.15
C ASP A 147 5.79 2.35 14.47
N HIS A 148 7.12 2.46 14.38
CA HIS A 148 8.03 2.54 15.52
C HIS A 148 7.92 1.34 16.49
N CYS A 149 7.59 0.15 15.97
CA CYS A 149 7.57 -1.07 16.76
C CYS A 149 9.00 -1.42 17.22
N THR A 150 9.19 -1.58 18.53
CA THR A 150 10.48 -1.91 19.14
C THR A 150 10.56 -3.34 19.69
N ALA A 151 9.40 -4.01 19.83
CA ALA A 151 9.33 -5.41 20.23
C ALA A 151 9.54 -6.33 19.02
N ALA A 152 10.17 -7.48 19.26
CA ALA A 152 10.26 -8.53 18.25
C ALA A 152 8.85 -9.06 17.90
N PRO A 153 8.57 -9.40 16.64
CA PRO A 153 7.32 -10.02 16.27
C PRO A 153 7.16 -11.37 16.98
N THR A 154 5.94 -11.67 17.41
CA THR A 154 5.58 -13.00 17.90
C THR A 154 5.03 -13.83 16.74
N THR A 155 5.50 -15.07 16.61
CA THR A 155 4.99 -16.02 15.61
C THR A 155 4.28 -17.15 16.33
N HIS A 156 3.01 -17.35 16.00
CA HIS A 156 2.19 -18.42 16.56
C HIS A 156 1.75 -19.36 15.45
N TRP A 157 2.21 -20.59 15.50
CA TRP A 157 1.79 -21.63 14.57
C TRP A 157 0.47 -22.23 15.04
N VAL A 158 -0.57 -22.12 14.21
CA VAL A 158 -1.87 -22.71 14.54
C VAL A 158 -1.82 -24.24 14.36
N LYS A 159 -1.16 -24.72 13.29
CA LYS A 159 -0.83 -26.14 13.02
C LYS A 159 0.44 -26.22 12.15
N PRO A 160 1.15 -27.36 12.10
CA PRO A 160 2.20 -27.56 11.10
C PRO A 160 1.65 -27.32 9.69
N GLY A 161 2.29 -26.44 8.92
CA GLY A 161 1.84 -26.06 7.56
C GLY A 161 0.60 -25.14 7.51
N ILE A 162 0.17 -24.57 8.64
CA ILE A 162 -0.83 -23.50 8.68
C ILE A 162 -0.22 -22.32 9.43
N TYR A 163 0.10 -21.29 8.66
CA TYR A 163 0.69 -20.02 9.10
C TYR A 163 -0.41 -19.04 9.54
#